data_AF-A0A6B3DLF9-F1
#
_entry.id   AF-A0A6B3DLF9-F1
#
_cell.length_a   1.000
_cell.length_b   1.000
_cell.length_c   1.000
_cell.angle_alpha   90.00
_cell.angle_beta   90.00
_cell.angle_gamma   90.00
#
_symmetry.space_group_name_H-M   'P 1'
#
loop_
_entity.id
_entity.type
_entity.pdbx_description
1 polymer ?
#
loop_
_entity_poly.entity_id
_entity_poly.type
_entity_poly.pdbx_seq_one_letter_code
_entity_poly.pdbx_strand_id
1 'polypeptide(L)'
;MHMPTGGAWRRGLRAAASAAVGLLLVGGTATQAHADSTRSQQWFLDAMHAEEMWRTSTGEGITVAVIDTGVDPTNPDLKGRVLDGKDLAPAERAGDEHTDYEGHGTGMAGLIAGTGAYGGGKGAFGLAPGAKILPIRVPSETEDQMGFGRPAYFSKAIRYAADQHAQVINISMGSSVTTSELTAAVKYAVDHGSLIFASVGNEAEKGNPDLYPANTPGVVGVASVGKNLRRSSFSEYGPQVDISAPGEDMVHACGGKTGLCKTEGTSDATALASASAALIWSQHPTWTNNQVLRVMLNTIGGPTDGAKRNDSIGYGIVRPRIALKTPGDPGPADVYPLPDLAAAASPSASPSAKSPAPKGESGSTPDSDTSAAAAPSAEKEGDGDTTLWIALSAGAVVVLGGGAVAFVLARRRRSAPKPSREHAAAAATQYLNTVAYPDRAGTVTVLPATGTDYAYGWTFQFDFAQHAQSTAPTNTSSPYVIVVPHSGATPHFPPAHLPTAQYMAMCAAGDGAVPQVR
;
A
#
# COMPACT_ATOMS: atom_id res chain seq x y z
N MET A 1 -93.76 -32.71 -23.69
CA MET A 1 -92.91 -31.51 -23.79
C MET A 1 -92.37 -31.17 -22.41
N HIS A 2 -91.04 -31.14 -22.25
CA HIS A 2 -90.26 -30.23 -21.37
C HIS A 2 -88.78 -30.61 -21.54
N MET A 3 -87.93 -29.68 -22.00
CA MET A 3 -86.48 -29.86 -22.04
C MET A 3 -85.86 -29.15 -20.83
N PRO A 4 -85.06 -29.82 -19.98
CA PRO A 4 -84.13 -29.16 -19.08
C PRO A 4 -83.07 -28.38 -19.87
N THR A 5 -82.71 -27.19 -19.40
CA THR A 5 -81.89 -26.23 -20.16
C THR A 5 -80.38 -26.41 -19.98
N GLY A 6 -79.61 -26.08 -21.02
CA GLY A 6 -78.16 -26.27 -21.04
C GLY A 6 -77.38 -25.29 -20.15
N GLY A 7 -77.15 -25.64 -18.88
CA GLY A 7 -76.41 -24.80 -17.92
C GLY A 7 -75.02 -25.31 -17.49
N ALA A 8 -74.72 -26.61 -17.65
CA ALA A 8 -73.54 -27.23 -17.04
C ALA A 8 -72.21 -26.98 -17.80
N TRP A 9 -72.23 -27.04 -19.13
CA TRP A 9 -71.01 -27.11 -19.96
C TRP A 9 -70.12 -25.86 -19.94
N ARG A 10 -70.63 -24.69 -19.54
CA ARG A 10 -69.84 -23.44 -19.47
C ARG A 10 -69.08 -23.24 -18.15
N ARG A 11 -69.21 -24.14 -17.17
CA ARG A 11 -68.46 -24.05 -15.89
C ARG A 11 -67.15 -24.86 -15.89
N GLY A 12 -67.14 -26.06 -16.47
CA GLY A 12 -65.95 -26.93 -16.52
C GLY A 12 -64.76 -26.30 -17.25
N LEU A 13 -65.01 -25.66 -18.39
CA LEU A 13 -63.96 -25.02 -19.21
C LEU A 13 -63.21 -23.87 -18.51
N ARG A 14 -63.80 -23.23 -17.49
CA ARG A 14 -63.11 -22.19 -16.70
C ARG A 14 -62.22 -22.79 -15.60
N ALA A 15 -62.58 -23.94 -15.03
CA ALA A 15 -61.75 -24.63 -14.05
C ALA A 15 -60.47 -25.22 -14.69
N ALA A 16 -60.60 -25.81 -15.88
CA ALA A 16 -59.47 -26.39 -16.62
C ALA A 16 -58.39 -25.35 -16.98
N ALA A 17 -58.80 -24.14 -17.40
CA ALA A 17 -57.88 -23.06 -17.75
C ALA A 17 -57.02 -22.61 -16.55
N SER A 18 -57.63 -22.44 -15.37
CA SER A 18 -56.89 -22.06 -14.15
C SER A 18 -55.91 -23.14 -13.69
N ALA A 19 -56.25 -24.42 -13.84
CA ALA A 19 -55.33 -25.52 -13.52
C ALA A 19 -54.12 -25.55 -14.46
N ALA A 20 -54.32 -25.31 -15.76
CA ALA A 20 -53.23 -25.27 -16.75
C ALA A 20 -52.24 -24.12 -16.49
N VAL A 21 -52.73 -22.93 -16.16
CA VAL A 21 -51.87 -21.79 -15.77
C VAL A 21 -51.14 -22.07 -14.45
N GLY A 22 -51.80 -22.72 -13.49
CA GLY A 22 -51.19 -23.16 -12.23
C GLY A 22 -50.00 -24.11 -12.45
N LEU A 23 -50.15 -25.13 -13.30
CA LEU A 23 -49.03 -26.05 -13.61
C LEU A 23 -47.92 -25.37 -14.42
N LEU A 24 -48.24 -24.43 -15.32
CA LEU A 24 -47.21 -23.67 -16.06
C LEU A 24 -46.38 -22.74 -15.15
N LEU A 25 -46.94 -22.28 -14.02
CA LEU A 25 -46.22 -21.49 -13.02
C LEU A 25 -45.39 -22.36 -12.04
N VAL A 26 -45.67 -23.66 -11.93
CA VAL A 26 -44.89 -24.61 -11.12
C VAL A 26 -43.85 -25.37 -11.97
N GLY A 27 -44.09 -25.54 -13.26
CA GLY A 27 -43.17 -26.16 -14.22
C GLY A 27 -41.99 -25.26 -14.63
N GLY A 28 -42.01 -23.98 -14.25
CA GLY A 28 -40.83 -23.12 -14.31
C GLY A 28 -39.79 -23.65 -13.33
N THR A 29 -38.79 -24.37 -13.83
CA THR A 29 -37.56 -24.60 -13.08
C THR A 29 -36.90 -23.25 -12.84
N ALA A 30 -37.19 -22.66 -11.67
CA ALA A 30 -36.35 -21.61 -11.13
C ALA A 30 -34.95 -22.23 -11.01
N THR A 31 -34.07 -21.88 -11.96
CA THR A 31 -32.64 -22.08 -11.78
C THR A 31 -32.33 -21.45 -10.43
N GLN A 32 -31.92 -22.28 -9.46
CA GLN A 32 -31.42 -21.71 -8.22
C GLN A 32 -30.26 -20.82 -8.63
N ALA A 33 -30.44 -19.51 -8.45
CA ALA A 33 -29.33 -18.59 -8.49
C ALA A 33 -28.45 -18.99 -7.31
N HIS A 34 -27.52 -19.91 -7.57
CA HIS A 34 -26.42 -20.24 -6.69
C HIS A 34 -25.60 -18.96 -6.59
N ALA A 35 -25.98 -18.10 -5.63
CA ALA A 35 -25.21 -16.93 -5.27
C ALA A 35 -23.82 -17.44 -4.91
N ASP A 36 -22.82 -17.03 -5.69
CA ASP A 36 -21.45 -17.50 -5.55
C ASP A 36 -21.01 -17.31 -4.11
N SER A 37 -20.71 -18.44 -3.45
CA SER A 37 -20.20 -18.44 -2.10
C SER A 37 -18.96 -17.55 -2.02
N THR A 38 -18.73 -16.90 -0.88
CA THR A 38 -17.49 -16.13 -0.67
C THR A 38 -16.27 -16.94 -1.10
N ARG A 39 -16.22 -18.21 -0.70
CA ARG A 39 -15.14 -19.14 -1.02
C ARG A 39 -14.96 -19.40 -2.53
N SER A 40 -16.02 -19.47 -3.35
CA SER A 40 -15.88 -19.65 -4.82
C SER A 40 -15.33 -18.42 -5.54
N GLN A 41 -15.25 -17.27 -4.86
CA GLN A 41 -14.59 -16.06 -5.36
C GLN A 41 -13.10 -15.99 -4.95
N GLN A 42 -12.66 -16.77 -3.96
CA GLN A 42 -11.31 -16.78 -3.41
C GLN A 42 -10.33 -17.68 -4.20
N TRP A 43 -10.16 -17.37 -5.49
CA TRP A 43 -9.40 -18.17 -6.46
C TRP A 43 -7.99 -18.60 -6.01
N PHE A 44 -7.33 -17.77 -5.18
CA PHE A 44 -5.98 -18.02 -4.68
C PHE A 44 -5.93 -19.27 -3.78
N LEU A 45 -6.98 -19.55 -3.02
CA LEU A 45 -7.11 -20.74 -2.19
C LEU A 45 -7.24 -22.01 -3.05
N ASP A 46 -7.92 -21.93 -4.20
CA ASP A 46 -8.01 -23.02 -5.16
C ASP A 46 -6.67 -23.28 -5.84
N ALA A 47 -6.01 -22.21 -6.33
CA ALA A 47 -4.69 -22.30 -6.96
C ALA A 47 -3.62 -22.86 -6.01
N MET A 48 -3.73 -22.58 -4.71
CA MET A 48 -2.84 -23.15 -3.68
C MET A 48 -3.30 -24.51 -3.12
N HIS A 49 -4.48 -25.02 -3.49
CA HIS A 49 -5.10 -26.24 -2.91
C HIS A 49 -5.29 -26.16 -1.38
N ALA A 50 -5.83 -25.05 -0.87
CA ALA A 50 -5.95 -24.79 0.57
C ALA A 50 -6.72 -25.88 1.35
N GLU A 51 -7.79 -26.43 0.78
CA GLU A 51 -8.58 -27.53 1.39
C GLU A 51 -7.83 -28.87 1.48
N GLU A 52 -6.74 -29.06 0.74
CA GLU A 52 -5.81 -30.17 0.98
C GLU A 52 -4.84 -29.83 2.11
N MET A 53 -4.33 -28.58 2.14
CA MET A 53 -3.34 -28.13 3.13
C MET A 53 -3.90 -28.10 4.55
N TRP A 54 -5.13 -27.61 4.74
CA TRP A 54 -5.80 -27.50 6.05
C TRP A 54 -6.09 -28.85 6.72
N ARG A 55 -5.91 -29.97 6.02
CA ARG A 55 -5.98 -31.33 6.59
C ARG A 55 -4.68 -31.74 7.29
N THR A 56 -3.60 -30.99 7.07
CA THR A 56 -2.25 -31.22 7.58
C THR A 56 -1.84 -30.07 8.49
N SER A 57 -1.94 -28.83 8.02
CA SER A 57 -1.62 -27.62 8.79
C SER A 57 -2.60 -26.50 8.48
N THR A 58 -2.99 -25.75 9.52
CA THR A 58 -3.79 -24.53 9.44
C THR A 58 -3.00 -23.28 9.85
N GLY A 59 -1.74 -23.41 10.25
CA GLY A 59 -0.96 -22.32 10.87
C GLY A 59 -1.10 -22.23 12.40
N GLU A 60 -1.75 -23.21 13.04
CA GLU A 60 -1.89 -23.26 14.51
C GLU A 60 -0.53 -23.23 15.23
N GLY A 61 -0.47 -22.47 16.33
CA GLY A 61 0.77 -22.23 17.10
C GLY A 61 1.66 -21.12 16.55
N ILE A 62 1.36 -20.55 15.37
CA ILE A 62 2.12 -19.46 14.77
C ILE A 62 1.43 -18.12 14.95
N THR A 63 2.18 -17.15 15.45
CA THR A 63 1.83 -15.72 15.50
C THR A 63 2.45 -15.01 14.31
N VAL A 64 1.60 -14.33 13.54
CA VAL A 64 1.98 -13.43 12.46
C VAL A 64 1.75 -12.01 12.93
N ALA A 65 2.80 -11.21 13.07
CA ALA A 65 2.69 -9.78 13.30
C ALA A 65 2.25 -9.08 12.01
N VAL A 66 1.26 -8.20 12.10
CA VAL A 66 0.75 -7.41 10.96
C VAL A 66 1.04 -5.95 11.27
N ILE A 67 2.09 -5.41 10.62
CA ILE A 67 2.53 -4.01 10.74
C ILE A 67 1.81 -3.21 9.65
N ASP A 68 0.71 -2.55 10.03
CA ASP A 68 -0.31 -2.06 9.08
C ASP A 68 -1.22 -0.98 9.73
N THR A 69 -2.39 -0.67 9.16
CA THR A 69 -3.33 0.36 9.63
C THR A 69 -4.11 0.01 10.91
N GLY A 70 -3.85 -1.14 11.53
CA GLY A 70 -4.62 -1.74 12.63
C GLY A 70 -5.43 -2.97 12.17
N VAL A 71 -6.09 -3.68 13.10
CA VAL A 71 -6.90 -4.87 12.76
C VAL A 71 -8.19 -4.95 13.60
N ASP A 72 -9.35 -4.78 12.98
CA ASP A 72 -10.68 -4.89 13.62
C ASP A 72 -10.95 -6.33 14.12
N PRO A 73 -10.95 -6.60 15.44
CA PRO A 73 -11.19 -7.93 16.00
C PRO A 73 -12.68 -8.30 16.05
N THR A 74 -13.58 -7.34 15.74
CA THR A 74 -15.03 -7.55 15.71
C THR A 74 -15.50 -8.13 14.38
N ASN A 75 -14.65 -8.13 13.35
CA ASN A 75 -14.88 -8.82 12.10
C ASN A 75 -15.18 -10.32 12.35
N PRO A 76 -16.35 -10.85 11.95
CA PRO A 76 -16.74 -12.22 12.29
C PRO A 76 -15.80 -13.31 11.78
N ASP A 77 -15.08 -13.08 10.69
CA ASP A 77 -14.12 -14.05 10.14
C ASP A 77 -12.77 -13.99 10.86
N LEU A 78 -12.43 -12.92 11.58
CA LEU A 78 -11.22 -12.82 12.42
C LEU A 78 -11.45 -13.18 13.89
N LYS A 79 -12.66 -13.64 14.26
CA LYS A 79 -13.05 -13.87 15.64
C LYS A 79 -12.11 -14.87 16.35
N GLY A 80 -11.39 -14.37 17.37
CA GLY A 80 -10.44 -15.17 18.16
C GLY A 80 -9.10 -15.45 17.45
N ARG A 81 -8.81 -14.78 16.33
CA ARG A 81 -7.53 -14.82 15.61
C ARG A 81 -6.60 -13.68 16.04
N VAL A 82 -7.15 -12.48 16.19
CA VAL A 82 -6.43 -11.28 16.64
C VAL A 82 -6.06 -11.40 18.14
N LEU A 83 -4.88 -10.91 18.48
CA LEU A 83 -4.34 -10.75 19.83
C LEU A 83 -4.32 -9.27 20.21
N ASP A 84 -4.22 -8.98 21.52
CA ASP A 84 -3.77 -7.67 22.03
C ASP A 84 -2.39 -7.34 21.41
N GLY A 85 -2.09 -6.07 21.14
CA GLY A 85 -0.95 -5.69 20.31
C GLY A 85 -0.36 -4.32 20.64
N LYS A 86 -0.08 -3.52 19.60
CA LYS A 86 0.52 -2.20 19.81
C LYS A 86 0.12 -1.14 18.80
N ASP A 87 -0.47 -0.05 19.28
CA ASP A 87 -0.53 1.21 18.53
C ASP A 87 0.80 1.99 18.60
N LEU A 88 1.25 2.44 17.42
CA LEU A 88 2.38 3.33 17.16
C LEU A 88 1.99 4.49 16.22
N ALA A 89 0.73 4.62 15.80
CA ALA A 89 0.26 5.73 14.97
C ALA A 89 0.19 7.06 15.76
N PRO A 90 0.04 8.22 15.08
CA PRO A 90 0.10 9.53 15.74
C PRO A 90 -1.13 9.80 16.60
N ALA A 91 -0.92 10.40 17.77
CA ALA A 91 -1.97 10.62 18.78
C ALA A 91 -3.11 11.56 18.30
N GLU A 92 -2.88 12.31 17.22
CA GLU A 92 -3.85 13.15 16.52
C GLU A 92 -5.05 12.37 16.00
N ARG A 93 -4.89 11.06 15.71
CA ARG A 93 -5.99 10.17 15.29
C ARG A 93 -6.13 9.02 16.29
N ALA A 94 -6.80 9.35 17.40
CA ALA A 94 -7.11 8.46 18.51
C ALA A 94 -7.57 7.07 18.06
N GLY A 95 -7.14 6.05 18.80
CA GLY A 95 -7.41 4.65 18.52
C GLY A 95 -6.49 3.75 19.37
N ASP A 96 -6.39 2.52 18.93
CA ASP A 96 -5.54 1.44 19.45
C ASP A 96 -5.13 0.52 18.28
N GLU A 97 -4.42 -0.58 18.56
CA GLU A 97 -4.06 -1.60 17.56
C GLU A 97 -5.26 -2.25 16.83
N HIS A 98 -6.46 -2.14 17.41
CA HIS A 98 -7.71 -2.66 16.87
C HIS A 98 -8.47 -1.64 16.02
N THR A 99 -8.04 -0.38 16.03
CA THR A 99 -8.70 0.73 15.35
C THR A 99 -8.19 0.87 13.91
N ASP A 100 -8.69 0.00 13.02
CA ASP A 100 -8.43 0.09 11.59
C ASP A 100 -9.43 1.03 10.88
N TYR A 101 -8.98 2.23 10.53
CA TYR A 101 -9.81 3.22 9.83
C TYR A 101 -9.86 3.06 8.31
N GLU A 102 -8.95 2.28 7.72
CA GLU A 102 -8.82 2.15 6.26
C GLU A 102 -9.23 0.75 5.76
N GLY A 103 -9.26 -0.24 6.66
CA GLY A 103 -9.65 -1.62 6.37
C GLY A 103 -8.53 -2.47 5.78
N HIS A 104 -7.34 -1.89 5.59
CA HIS A 104 -6.20 -2.54 4.92
C HIS A 104 -5.55 -3.59 5.82
N GLY A 105 -5.16 -3.24 7.05
CA GLY A 105 -4.59 -4.20 8.01
C GLY A 105 -5.59 -5.29 8.43
N THR A 106 -6.87 -4.95 8.58
CA THR A 106 -7.96 -5.94 8.73
C THR A 106 -8.04 -6.86 7.51
N GLY A 107 -7.82 -6.32 6.31
CA GLY A 107 -7.74 -7.07 5.07
C GLY A 107 -6.58 -8.06 5.00
N MET A 108 -5.38 -7.61 5.36
CA MET A 108 -4.18 -8.45 5.45
C MET A 108 -4.36 -9.56 6.48
N ALA A 109 -4.87 -9.22 7.67
CA ALA A 109 -5.26 -10.20 8.69
C ALA A 109 -6.31 -11.20 8.15
N GLY A 110 -7.26 -10.74 7.34
CA GLY A 110 -8.26 -11.56 6.65
C GLY A 110 -7.65 -12.56 5.67
N LEU A 111 -6.73 -12.12 4.82
CA LEU A 111 -5.98 -12.97 3.88
C LEU A 111 -5.07 -13.99 4.61
N ILE A 112 -4.54 -13.63 5.77
CA ILE A 112 -3.70 -14.53 6.58
C ILE A 112 -4.56 -15.54 7.35
N ALA A 113 -5.45 -15.08 8.23
CA ALA A 113 -6.07 -15.89 9.27
C ALA A 113 -7.62 -15.92 9.27
N GLY A 114 -8.28 -15.42 8.22
CA GLY A 114 -9.75 -15.48 8.08
C GLY A 114 -10.30 -16.89 8.27
N THR A 115 -11.27 -17.06 9.14
CA THR A 115 -11.82 -18.36 9.55
C THR A 115 -13.03 -18.82 8.73
N GLY A 116 -13.57 -17.96 7.86
CA GLY A 116 -14.81 -18.17 7.12
C GLY A 116 -16.06 -18.37 7.99
N ALA A 117 -15.99 -18.09 9.29
CA ALA A 117 -17.04 -18.36 10.26
C ALA A 117 -18.36 -17.59 10.01
N TYR A 118 -18.31 -16.45 9.31
CA TYR A 118 -19.50 -15.66 8.98
C TYR A 118 -20.57 -16.47 8.22
N GLY A 119 -21.84 -16.09 8.38
CA GLY A 119 -22.97 -16.73 7.66
C GLY A 119 -23.18 -18.22 7.99
N GLY A 120 -22.50 -18.73 9.03
CA GLY A 120 -22.46 -20.16 9.36
C GLY A 120 -21.49 -20.94 8.47
N GLY A 121 -20.23 -20.52 8.39
CA GLY A 121 -19.20 -21.19 7.58
C GLY A 121 -19.19 -20.77 6.09
N LYS A 122 -19.56 -19.52 5.81
CA LYS A 122 -19.72 -18.94 4.46
C LYS A 122 -18.98 -17.60 4.29
N GLY A 123 -18.16 -17.21 5.27
CA GLY A 123 -17.32 -16.03 5.22
C GLY A 123 -16.10 -16.19 4.32
N ALA A 124 -15.16 -15.26 4.44
CA ALA A 124 -13.87 -15.35 3.76
C ALA A 124 -12.86 -16.13 4.59
N PHE A 125 -12.15 -17.04 3.93
CA PHE A 125 -11.04 -17.77 4.51
C PHE A 125 -9.71 -17.09 4.19
N GLY A 126 -8.83 -17.00 5.18
CA GLY A 126 -7.42 -16.75 4.99
C GLY A 126 -6.67 -18.05 4.69
N LEU A 127 -5.43 -17.94 4.23
CA LEU A 127 -4.63 -19.12 3.85
C LEU A 127 -4.19 -19.97 5.07
N ALA A 128 -3.99 -19.34 6.23
CA ALA A 128 -3.59 -19.94 7.50
C ALA A 128 -4.62 -19.67 8.63
N PRO A 129 -5.85 -20.23 8.55
CA PRO A 129 -6.97 -19.92 9.46
C PRO A 129 -6.77 -20.36 10.92
N GLY A 130 -5.71 -21.13 11.20
CA GLY A 130 -5.29 -21.55 12.54
C GLY A 130 -4.29 -20.60 13.21
N ALA A 131 -3.66 -19.70 12.45
CA ALA A 131 -2.68 -18.74 12.96
C ALA A 131 -3.29 -17.69 13.92
N LYS A 132 -2.41 -16.94 14.59
CA LYS A 132 -2.75 -15.75 15.38
C LYS A 132 -2.21 -14.49 14.71
N ILE A 133 -2.93 -13.39 14.85
CA ILE A 133 -2.54 -12.07 14.35
C ILE A 133 -2.13 -11.20 15.52
N LEU A 134 -0.89 -10.72 15.53
CA LEU A 134 -0.43 -9.66 16.44
C LEU A 134 -0.52 -8.31 15.69
N PRO A 135 -1.54 -7.48 15.94
CA PRO A 135 -1.70 -6.22 15.25
C PRO A 135 -0.72 -5.17 15.76
N ILE A 136 -0.05 -4.48 14.84
CA ILE A 136 0.84 -3.37 15.15
C ILE A 136 0.45 -2.19 14.26
N ARG A 137 -0.34 -1.26 14.81
CA ARG A 137 -0.85 -0.11 14.07
C ARG A 137 0.26 0.92 13.87
N VAL A 138 0.49 1.34 12.63
CA VAL A 138 1.46 2.37 12.23
C VAL A 138 0.76 3.46 11.39
N PRO A 139 1.35 4.66 11.20
CA PRO A 139 0.70 5.71 10.43
C PRO A 139 0.43 5.29 8.97
N SER A 140 -0.81 5.48 8.51
CA SER A 140 -1.22 5.14 7.14
C SER A 140 -0.65 6.08 6.07
N GLU A 141 -1.03 5.89 4.79
CA GLU A 141 -0.68 6.85 3.71
C GLU A 141 -1.50 8.14 3.80
N THR A 142 -2.67 8.12 4.42
CA THR A 142 -3.44 9.34 4.66
C THR A 142 -2.92 10.14 5.87
N GLU A 143 -2.16 9.49 6.76
CA GLU A 143 -1.61 10.03 8.01
C GLU A 143 -0.14 10.50 7.88
N ASP A 144 0.77 9.70 7.31
CA ASP A 144 2.12 10.12 6.89
C ASP A 144 2.20 10.18 5.36
N GLN A 145 1.55 11.21 4.78
CA GLN A 145 1.42 11.45 3.34
C GLN A 145 2.75 11.65 2.59
N MET A 146 3.88 11.68 3.29
CA MET A 146 5.21 11.91 2.73
C MET A 146 6.22 10.82 3.11
N GLY A 147 5.81 9.82 3.90
CA GLY A 147 6.59 8.62 4.22
C GLY A 147 7.90 8.82 4.97
N PHE A 148 8.22 10.05 5.40
CA PHE A 148 9.50 10.37 6.06
C PHE A 148 9.55 9.88 7.51
N GLY A 149 8.40 9.71 8.18
CA GLY A 149 8.34 9.13 9.52
C GLY A 149 8.40 7.60 9.49
N ARG A 150 7.86 6.98 8.44
CA ARG A 150 7.72 5.52 8.29
C ARG A 150 8.92 4.67 8.72
N PRO A 151 10.18 4.98 8.34
CA PRO A 151 11.32 4.14 8.73
C PRO A 151 11.49 4.02 10.25
N ALA A 152 11.17 5.09 11.01
CA ALA A 152 11.20 5.06 12.47
C ALA A 152 10.02 4.28 13.08
N TYR A 153 8.83 4.32 12.47
CA TYR A 153 7.69 3.51 12.88
C TYR A 153 7.92 2.02 12.58
N PHE A 154 8.36 1.68 11.37
CA PHE A 154 8.77 0.31 11.01
C PHE A 154 9.89 -0.20 11.93
N SER A 155 10.90 0.61 12.25
CA SER A 155 11.98 0.22 13.17
C SER A 155 11.46 -0.18 14.57
N LYS A 156 10.48 0.57 15.10
CA LYS A 156 9.84 0.28 16.39
C LYS A 156 8.92 -0.95 16.30
N ALA A 157 8.13 -1.05 15.23
CA ALA A 157 7.17 -2.11 14.99
C ALA A 157 7.86 -3.49 14.82
N ILE A 158 8.92 -3.55 14.01
CA ILE A 158 9.72 -4.78 13.78
C ILE A 158 10.37 -5.26 15.09
N ARG A 159 10.92 -4.34 15.90
CA ARG A 159 11.46 -4.67 17.22
C ARG A 159 10.39 -5.22 18.15
N TYR A 160 9.26 -4.52 18.30
CA TYR A 160 8.16 -4.96 19.14
C TYR A 160 7.62 -6.34 18.72
N ALA A 161 7.49 -6.62 17.41
CA ALA A 161 7.07 -7.93 16.91
C ALA A 161 8.03 -9.06 17.35
N ALA A 162 9.34 -8.83 17.29
CA ALA A 162 10.36 -9.77 17.75
C ALA A 162 10.38 -9.91 19.29
N ASP A 163 10.18 -8.81 20.02
CA ASP A 163 10.04 -8.79 21.48
C ASP A 163 8.80 -9.56 21.96
N GLN A 164 7.74 -9.63 21.14
CA GLN A 164 6.56 -10.48 21.35
C GLN A 164 6.70 -11.90 20.74
N HIS A 165 7.89 -12.26 20.26
CA HIS A 165 8.21 -13.57 19.67
C HIS A 165 7.31 -13.98 18.48
N ALA A 166 6.84 -13.01 17.69
CA ALA A 166 6.11 -13.31 16.45
C ALA A 166 7.04 -14.01 15.45
N GLN A 167 6.73 -15.26 15.10
CA GLN A 167 7.58 -16.04 14.20
C GLN A 167 7.59 -15.46 12.78
N VAL A 168 6.48 -14.84 12.35
CA VAL A 168 6.37 -14.18 11.04
C VAL A 168 6.00 -12.71 11.23
N ILE A 169 6.61 -11.82 10.45
CA ILE A 169 6.30 -10.39 10.41
C ILE A 169 5.88 -10.02 8.99
N ASN A 170 4.63 -9.55 8.85
CA ASN A 170 4.03 -9.08 7.61
C ASN A 170 4.04 -7.55 7.56
N ILE A 171 4.67 -6.96 6.55
CA ILE A 171 4.72 -5.51 6.35
C ILE A 171 4.17 -5.17 4.96
N SER A 172 2.86 -4.99 4.85
CA SER A 172 2.16 -4.67 3.60
C SER A 172 2.19 -3.17 3.29
N MET A 173 3.30 -2.50 3.61
CA MET A 173 3.49 -1.05 3.48
C MET A 173 4.96 -0.73 3.17
N GLY A 174 5.21 0.40 2.51
CA GLY A 174 6.56 0.83 2.15
C GLY A 174 6.83 2.34 2.34
N SER A 175 8.11 2.71 2.22
CA SER A 175 8.59 4.07 2.03
C SER A 175 9.80 4.07 1.11
N SER A 176 9.99 5.10 0.30
CA SER A 176 11.18 5.28 -0.55
C SER A 176 12.43 5.69 0.24
N VAL A 177 12.32 5.84 1.57
CA VAL A 177 13.39 6.26 2.47
C VAL A 177 13.82 5.08 3.36
N THR A 178 15.12 4.90 3.52
CA THR A 178 15.73 3.91 4.41
C THR A 178 16.60 4.56 5.48
N THR A 179 16.83 3.86 6.59
CA THR A 179 17.70 4.31 7.69
C THR A 179 18.52 3.13 8.23
N SER A 180 19.69 3.42 8.80
CA SER A 180 20.49 2.41 9.50
C SER A 180 19.77 1.81 10.71
N GLU A 181 18.85 2.56 11.32
CA GLU A 181 17.99 2.08 12.40
C GLU A 181 16.98 1.03 11.93
N LEU A 182 16.45 1.18 10.70
CA LEU A 182 15.58 0.18 10.05
C LEU A 182 16.37 -1.10 9.72
N THR A 183 17.57 -0.98 9.16
CA THR A 183 18.47 -2.14 8.95
C THR A 183 18.79 -2.84 10.28
N ALA A 184 19.04 -2.08 11.35
CA ALA A 184 19.31 -2.63 12.68
C ALA A 184 18.08 -3.29 13.33
N ALA A 185 16.87 -2.80 13.05
CA ALA A 185 15.62 -3.42 13.51
C ALA A 185 15.32 -4.73 12.76
N VAL A 186 15.50 -4.75 11.43
CA VAL A 186 15.41 -5.96 10.60
C VAL A 186 16.38 -7.03 11.09
N LYS A 187 17.67 -6.70 11.22
CA LYS A 187 18.67 -7.65 11.75
C LYS A 187 18.30 -8.13 13.16
N TYR A 188 17.85 -7.24 14.04
CA TYR A 188 17.42 -7.61 15.40
C TYR A 188 16.32 -8.67 15.37
N ALA A 189 15.28 -8.49 14.56
CA ALA A 189 14.18 -9.45 14.46
C ALA A 189 14.59 -10.79 13.82
N VAL A 190 15.44 -10.76 12.78
CA VAL A 190 15.98 -12.00 12.18
C VAL A 190 16.86 -12.77 13.17
N ASP A 191 17.70 -12.08 13.94
CA ASP A 191 18.53 -12.67 15.00
C ASP A 191 17.69 -13.25 16.16
N HIS A 192 16.50 -12.69 16.43
CA HIS A 192 15.54 -13.20 17.42
C HIS A 192 14.59 -14.27 16.85
N GLY A 193 14.83 -14.72 15.61
CA GLY A 193 14.13 -15.85 15.01
C GLY A 193 12.85 -15.52 14.25
N SER A 194 12.51 -14.24 14.05
CA SER A 194 11.40 -13.83 13.18
C SER A 194 11.76 -13.94 11.69
N LEU A 195 10.78 -14.23 10.84
CA LEU A 195 10.88 -14.18 9.38
C LEU A 195 10.05 -13.01 8.86
N ILE A 196 10.67 -12.08 8.12
CA ILE A 196 10.06 -10.81 7.70
C ILE A 196 9.71 -10.86 6.21
N PHE A 197 8.46 -10.58 5.86
CA PHE A 197 7.99 -10.36 4.50
C PHE A 197 7.52 -8.92 4.33
N ALA A 198 7.88 -8.28 3.22
CA ALA A 198 7.38 -6.94 2.90
C ALA A 198 7.00 -6.77 1.43
N SER A 199 5.98 -5.94 1.20
CA SER A 199 5.48 -5.60 -0.13
C SER A 199 6.48 -4.74 -0.90
N VAL A 200 6.84 -5.14 -2.13
CA VAL A 200 7.82 -4.37 -2.94
C VAL A 200 7.27 -3.04 -3.50
N GLY A 201 5.95 -2.89 -3.60
CA GLY A 201 5.28 -1.67 -4.07
C GLY A 201 4.21 -1.90 -5.13
N ASN A 202 3.53 -0.82 -5.55
CA ASN A 202 2.44 -0.85 -6.53
C ASN A 202 2.53 0.31 -7.55
N GLU A 203 3.73 0.85 -7.76
CA GLU A 203 4.06 2.00 -8.60
C GLU A 203 5.05 1.68 -9.74
N ALA A 204 5.17 0.41 -10.15
CA ALA A 204 6.02 -0.04 -11.25
C ALA A 204 5.80 0.71 -12.58
N GLU A 205 4.56 1.11 -12.87
CA GLU A 205 4.19 1.91 -14.05
C GLU A 205 4.43 3.42 -13.87
N LYS A 206 4.72 3.88 -12.65
CA LYS A 206 4.91 5.29 -12.27
C LYS A 206 6.37 5.63 -11.91
N GLY A 207 7.31 4.76 -12.27
CA GLY A 207 8.75 4.98 -12.03
C GLY A 207 9.44 3.83 -11.30
N ASN A 208 8.70 2.85 -10.76
CA ASN A 208 9.24 1.66 -10.09
C ASN A 208 10.22 2.02 -8.95
N PRO A 209 9.74 2.69 -7.88
CA PRO A 209 10.58 3.12 -6.77
C PRO A 209 11.10 1.93 -5.94
N ASP A 210 12.33 2.02 -5.44
CA ASP A 210 12.83 1.09 -4.42
C ASP A 210 12.16 1.40 -3.08
N LEU A 211 11.32 0.49 -2.58
CA LEU A 211 10.64 0.63 -1.29
C LEU A 211 11.29 -0.19 -0.17
N TYR A 212 11.30 0.41 1.01
CA TYR A 212 11.76 -0.16 2.27
C TYR A 212 10.55 -0.36 3.20
N PRO A 213 10.46 -1.48 3.95
CA PRO A 213 11.58 -2.37 4.29
C PRO A 213 11.85 -3.52 3.30
N ALA A 214 11.13 -3.65 2.18
CA ALA A 214 11.34 -4.74 1.22
C ALA A 214 12.77 -4.80 0.65
N ASN A 215 13.39 -3.66 0.34
CA ASN A 215 14.79 -3.57 -0.08
C ASN A 215 15.81 -3.47 1.10
N THR A 216 15.44 -3.93 2.31
CA THR A 216 16.34 -3.98 3.47
C THR A 216 16.92 -5.39 3.65
N PRO A 217 18.26 -5.57 3.69
CA PRO A 217 18.86 -6.89 3.87
C PRO A 217 18.38 -7.62 5.13
N GLY A 218 17.87 -8.84 4.97
CA GLY A 218 17.19 -9.64 5.99
C GLY A 218 15.65 -9.57 5.93
N VAL A 219 15.08 -8.86 4.95
CA VAL A 219 13.63 -8.91 4.63
C VAL A 219 13.44 -9.67 3.32
N VAL A 220 12.38 -10.45 3.23
CA VAL A 220 11.97 -11.13 1.99
C VAL A 220 11.04 -10.20 1.21
N GLY A 221 11.50 -9.68 0.07
CA GLY A 221 10.68 -8.82 -0.81
C GLY A 221 9.66 -9.63 -1.61
N VAL A 222 8.37 -9.28 -1.50
CA VAL A 222 7.25 -10.01 -2.13
C VAL A 222 6.58 -9.21 -3.24
N ALA A 223 6.65 -9.73 -4.48
CA ALA A 223 5.93 -9.22 -5.65
C ALA A 223 4.56 -9.91 -5.86
N SER A 224 3.67 -9.25 -6.60
CA SER A 224 2.33 -9.75 -6.93
C SER A 224 2.34 -10.49 -8.27
N VAL A 225 1.61 -11.61 -8.34
CA VAL A 225 1.28 -12.29 -9.59
C VAL A 225 -0.23 -12.49 -9.76
N GLY A 226 -0.65 -12.52 -11.03
CA GLY A 226 -2.01 -12.81 -11.42
C GLY A 226 -2.34 -14.30 -11.57
N LYS A 227 -3.60 -14.58 -11.90
CA LYS A 227 -4.12 -15.91 -12.30
C LYS A 227 -3.35 -16.54 -13.47
N ASN A 228 -2.69 -15.69 -14.26
CA ASN A 228 -1.84 -16.06 -15.40
C ASN A 228 -0.39 -16.43 -15.01
N LEU A 229 -0.05 -16.42 -13.72
CA LEU A 229 1.30 -16.66 -13.15
C LEU A 229 2.38 -15.67 -13.66
N ARG A 230 1.98 -14.46 -14.05
CA ARG A 230 2.89 -13.37 -14.45
C ARG A 230 2.83 -12.24 -13.42
N ARG A 231 3.91 -11.45 -13.32
CA ARG A 231 3.96 -10.24 -12.49
C ARG A 231 2.77 -9.32 -12.83
N SER A 232 2.04 -8.90 -11.82
CA SER A 232 0.97 -7.90 -11.92
C SER A 232 1.55 -6.57 -12.39
N SER A 233 0.90 -5.87 -13.33
CA SER A 233 1.58 -4.76 -14.04
C SER A 233 2.02 -3.63 -13.09
N PHE A 234 1.24 -3.36 -12.04
CA PHE A 234 1.54 -2.45 -10.95
C PHE A 234 2.72 -2.86 -10.05
N SER A 235 3.05 -4.14 -9.93
CA SER A 235 3.97 -4.66 -8.89
C SER A 235 5.43 -4.34 -9.18
N GLU A 236 6.14 -3.74 -8.23
CA GLU A 236 7.54 -3.36 -8.41
C GLU A 236 8.43 -4.55 -8.81
N TYR A 237 9.45 -4.26 -9.60
CA TYR A 237 10.40 -5.24 -10.14
C TYR A 237 11.84 -4.74 -9.95
N GLY A 238 12.79 -5.68 -9.85
CA GLY A 238 14.21 -5.38 -9.69
C GLY A 238 14.89 -6.35 -8.72
N PRO A 239 16.11 -6.03 -8.23
CA PRO A 239 16.86 -6.83 -7.27
C PRO A 239 16.14 -7.09 -5.94
N GLN A 240 15.24 -6.19 -5.53
CA GLN A 240 14.44 -6.23 -4.30
C GLN A 240 13.29 -7.24 -4.29
N VAL A 241 13.10 -8.02 -5.36
CA VAL A 241 12.11 -9.11 -5.42
C VAL A 241 12.76 -10.45 -5.09
N ASP A 242 12.42 -11.05 -3.95
CA ASP A 242 12.88 -12.40 -3.60
C ASP A 242 11.87 -13.47 -4.00
N ILE A 243 10.58 -13.23 -3.76
CA ILE A 243 9.51 -14.18 -4.06
C ILE A 243 8.28 -13.44 -4.60
N SER A 244 7.27 -14.20 -5.00
CA SER A 244 5.97 -13.67 -5.38
C SER A 244 4.82 -14.52 -4.88
N ALA A 245 3.63 -13.93 -4.80
CA ALA A 245 2.40 -14.62 -4.43
C ALA A 245 1.19 -13.98 -5.15
N PRO A 246 0.02 -14.66 -5.17
CA PRO A 246 -1.21 -14.08 -5.72
C PRO A 246 -1.56 -12.74 -5.07
N GLY A 247 -1.79 -11.72 -5.91
CA GLY A 247 -2.17 -10.38 -5.47
C GLY A 247 -3.08 -9.63 -6.46
N GLU A 248 -3.79 -10.35 -7.33
CA GLU A 248 -4.84 -9.84 -8.23
C GLU A 248 -6.18 -10.50 -7.93
N ASP A 249 -7.30 -9.80 -8.14
CA ASP A 249 -8.65 -10.32 -7.94
C ASP A 249 -8.86 -10.95 -6.53
N MET A 250 -8.25 -10.36 -5.51
CA MET A 250 -8.17 -10.94 -4.17
C MET A 250 -9.44 -10.67 -3.38
N VAL A 251 -10.16 -11.73 -2.98
CA VAL A 251 -11.41 -11.60 -2.20
C VAL A 251 -11.17 -12.05 -0.76
N HIS A 252 -11.44 -11.15 0.20
CA HIS A 252 -11.15 -11.37 1.61
C HIS A 252 -12.11 -10.60 2.53
N ALA A 253 -12.07 -10.91 3.83
CA ALA A 253 -12.78 -10.16 4.86
C ALA A 253 -12.10 -8.81 5.11
N CYS A 254 -12.88 -7.74 5.21
CA CYS A 254 -12.45 -6.39 5.56
C CYS A 254 -13.47 -5.70 6.49
N GLY A 255 -13.19 -4.46 6.89
CA GLY A 255 -13.88 -3.76 7.98
C GLY A 255 -15.42 -3.79 7.96
N GLY A 256 -16.01 -3.91 9.15
CA GLY A 256 -17.46 -3.94 9.36
C GLY A 256 -18.07 -5.34 9.40
N LYS A 257 -19.40 -5.40 9.58
CA LYS A 257 -20.11 -6.63 10.00
C LYS A 257 -19.97 -7.85 9.08
N THR A 258 -19.66 -7.61 7.80
CA THR A 258 -18.74 -8.39 6.95
C THR A 258 -18.62 -7.65 5.64
N GLY A 259 -17.67 -6.73 5.55
CA GLY A 259 -17.20 -6.29 4.25
C GLY A 259 -16.49 -7.46 3.58
N LEU A 260 -16.95 -7.88 2.41
CA LEU A 260 -16.08 -8.59 1.47
C LEU A 260 -15.43 -7.53 0.62
N CYS A 261 -14.12 -7.37 0.77
CA CYS A 261 -13.34 -6.53 -0.13
C CYS A 261 -12.85 -7.36 -1.31
N LYS A 262 -12.75 -6.70 -2.46
CA LYS A 262 -11.98 -7.17 -3.60
C LYS A 262 -10.82 -6.19 -3.80
N THR A 263 -9.59 -6.68 -3.66
CA THR A 263 -8.35 -5.91 -3.69
C THR A 263 -7.40 -6.44 -4.75
N GLU A 264 -6.34 -5.66 -4.99
CA GLU A 264 -5.13 -6.08 -5.70
C GLU A 264 -3.95 -5.28 -5.14
N GLY A 265 -2.78 -5.91 -5.06
CA GLY A 265 -1.59 -5.28 -4.51
C GLY A 265 -0.49 -6.28 -4.09
N THR A 266 0.73 -5.78 -3.98
CA THR A 266 1.83 -6.52 -3.33
C THR A 266 1.60 -6.69 -1.82
N SER A 267 0.74 -5.86 -1.22
CA SER A 267 0.16 -6.06 0.12
C SER A 267 -0.43 -7.46 0.28
N ASP A 268 -1.37 -7.82 -0.60
CA ASP A 268 -2.11 -9.08 -0.60
C ASP A 268 -1.18 -10.28 -0.82
N ALA A 269 -0.20 -10.12 -1.72
CA ALA A 269 0.84 -11.10 -1.97
C ALA A 269 1.72 -11.32 -0.71
N THR A 270 2.07 -10.25 0.01
CA THR A 270 2.83 -10.31 1.26
C THR A 270 2.06 -11.07 2.34
N ALA A 271 0.75 -10.82 2.46
CA ALA A 271 -0.14 -11.57 3.35
C ALA A 271 -0.16 -13.07 3.03
N LEU A 272 -0.23 -13.47 1.76
CA LEU A 272 -0.16 -14.88 1.37
C LEU A 272 1.23 -15.52 1.52
N ALA A 273 2.32 -14.76 1.35
CA ALA A 273 3.66 -15.24 1.64
C ALA A 273 3.84 -15.51 3.15
N SER A 274 3.42 -14.56 4.00
CA SER A 274 3.40 -14.69 5.45
C SER A 274 2.56 -15.88 5.93
N ALA A 275 1.37 -16.06 5.37
CA ALA A 275 0.52 -17.20 5.68
C ALA A 275 1.08 -18.53 5.15
N SER A 276 1.77 -18.53 4.01
CA SER A 276 2.50 -19.71 3.51
C SER A 276 3.61 -20.15 4.46
N ALA A 277 4.36 -19.19 5.03
CA ALA A 277 5.35 -19.47 6.06
C ALA A 277 4.70 -20.04 7.33
N ALA A 278 3.60 -19.44 7.80
CA ALA A 278 2.87 -19.90 8.99
C ALA A 278 2.33 -21.34 8.83
N LEU A 279 1.80 -21.71 7.66
CA LEU A 279 1.41 -23.09 7.36
C LEU A 279 2.58 -24.06 7.53
N ILE A 280 3.73 -23.76 6.93
CA ILE A 280 4.93 -24.61 6.95
C ILE A 280 5.50 -24.73 8.37
N TRP A 281 5.59 -23.62 9.10
CA TRP A 281 6.17 -23.58 10.43
C TRP A 281 5.30 -24.28 11.48
N SER A 282 3.98 -24.18 11.37
CA SER A 282 3.03 -24.92 12.20
C SER A 282 3.20 -26.44 12.07
N GLN A 283 3.52 -26.92 10.87
CA GLN A 283 3.83 -28.34 10.61
C GLN A 283 5.22 -28.77 11.14
N HIS A 284 6.13 -27.81 11.33
CA HIS A 284 7.52 -28.02 11.72
C HIS A 284 7.96 -27.05 12.83
N PRO A 285 7.35 -27.10 14.04
CA PRO A 285 7.52 -26.09 15.08
C PRO A 285 8.91 -26.04 15.73
N THR A 286 9.82 -26.94 15.35
CA THR A 286 11.23 -26.97 15.78
C THR A 286 12.20 -26.34 14.78
N TRP A 287 11.71 -25.84 13.63
CA TRP A 287 12.53 -25.14 12.65
C TRP A 287 12.72 -23.66 12.98
N THR A 288 13.81 -23.08 12.48
CA THR A 288 14.07 -21.63 12.51
C THR A 288 13.46 -20.91 11.31
N ASN A 289 13.36 -19.57 11.38
CA ASN A 289 13.09 -18.69 10.25
C ASN A 289 13.90 -19.06 8.99
N ASN A 290 15.20 -19.30 9.17
CA ASN A 290 16.12 -19.70 8.11
C ASN A 290 15.69 -20.99 7.41
N GLN A 291 15.23 -21.99 8.17
CA GLN A 291 14.81 -23.30 7.66
C GLN A 291 13.45 -23.24 6.96
N VAL A 292 12.50 -22.47 7.50
CA VAL A 292 11.19 -22.25 6.85
C VAL A 292 11.36 -21.51 5.53
N LEU A 293 12.16 -20.45 5.49
CA LEU A 293 12.47 -19.73 4.25
C LEU A 293 13.24 -20.61 3.25
N ARG A 294 14.17 -21.47 3.72
CA ARG A 294 14.86 -22.45 2.86
C ARG A 294 13.86 -23.38 2.17
N VAL A 295 12.90 -23.93 2.91
CA VAL A 295 11.88 -24.84 2.39
C VAL A 295 10.90 -24.14 1.45
N MET A 296 10.54 -22.87 1.72
CA MET A 296 9.78 -22.04 0.78
C MET A 296 10.51 -21.88 -0.56
N LEU A 297 11.81 -21.55 -0.54
CA LEU A 297 12.63 -21.40 -1.74
C LEU A 297 12.87 -22.74 -2.47
N ASN A 298 13.16 -23.83 -1.73
CA ASN A 298 13.36 -25.17 -2.28
C ASN A 298 12.14 -25.71 -3.05
N THR A 299 10.93 -25.25 -2.71
CA THR A 299 9.66 -25.78 -3.25
C THR A 299 8.90 -24.79 -4.15
N ILE A 300 9.55 -23.65 -4.46
CA ILE A 300 8.94 -22.49 -5.12
C ILE A 300 8.58 -22.76 -6.59
N GLY A 301 7.64 -21.97 -7.13
CA GLY A 301 7.29 -21.96 -8.55
C GLY A 301 8.23 -21.04 -9.33
N GLY A 302 9.46 -21.50 -9.58
CA GLY A 302 10.51 -20.69 -10.20
C GLY A 302 10.29 -20.34 -11.69
N PRO A 303 11.13 -19.44 -12.24
CA PRO A 303 11.05 -18.99 -13.63
C PRO A 303 11.06 -20.12 -14.68
N THR A 304 10.21 -19.99 -15.71
CA THR A 304 10.06 -20.97 -16.80
C THR A 304 11.05 -20.79 -17.95
N ASP A 305 11.87 -19.74 -17.90
CA ASP A 305 12.99 -19.46 -18.81
C ASP A 305 14.28 -20.20 -18.43
N GLY A 306 14.29 -20.90 -17.28
CA GLY A 306 15.45 -21.60 -16.73
C GLY A 306 16.35 -20.75 -15.83
N ALA A 307 16.01 -19.48 -15.59
CA ALA A 307 16.69 -18.66 -14.60
C ALA A 307 16.37 -19.14 -13.16
N LYS A 308 17.36 -19.07 -12.26
CA LYS A 308 17.13 -19.37 -10.83
C LYS A 308 16.36 -18.29 -10.09
N ARG A 309 16.44 -17.05 -10.59
CA ARG A 309 15.78 -15.84 -10.10
C ARG A 309 15.62 -14.91 -11.30
N ASN A 310 14.52 -14.17 -11.39
CA ASN A 310 14.42 -12.99 -12.24
C ASN A 310 13.79 -11.81 -11.47
N ASP A 311 13.94 -10.61 -12.00
CA ASP A 311 13.52 -9.38 -11.32
C ASP A 311 11.99 -9.20 -11.25
N SER A 312 11.19 -10.06 -11.90
CA SER A 312 9.73 -9.93 -11.96
C SER A 312 8.97 -10.82 -10.99
N ILE A 313 9.50 -12.00 -10.63
CA ILE A 313 8.88 -12.94 -9.68
C ILE A 313 9.86 -13.43 -8.61
N GLY A 314 11.08 -12.88 -8.59
CA GLY A 314 12.16 -13.32 -7.72
C GLY A 314 12.60 -14.74 -8.05
N TYR A 315 12.87 -15.53 -7.02
CA TYR A 315 13.13 -16.97 -7.10
C TYR A 315 11.88 -17.76 -7.53
N GLY A 316 10.67 -17.18 -7.44
CA GLY A 316 9.43 -17.79 -7.93
C GLY A 316 8.17 -17.45 -7.12
N ILE A 317 7.08 -18.12 -7.46
CA ILE A 317 5.77 -18.01 -6.80
C ILE A 317 5.67 -19.00 -5.62
N VAL A 318 5.19 -18.57 -4.44
CA VAL A 318 5.06 -19.43 -3.25
C VAL A 318 4.12 -20.64 -3.47
N ARG A 319 4.50 -21.81 -2.93
CA ARG A 319 3.78 -23.09 -3.11
C ARG A 319 3.74 -23.95 -1.83
N PRO A 320 3.09 -23.49 -0.74
CA PRO A 320 3.03 -24.23 0.54
C PRO A 320 2.52 -25.67 0.41
N ARG A 321 1.64 -25.97 -0.56
CA ARG A 321 1.17 -27.33 -0.89
C ARG A 321 2.25 -28.34 -1.27
N ILE A 322 3.44 -27.89 -1.66
CA ILE A 322 4.60 -28.74 -1.93
C ILE A 322 5.45 -28.85 -0.66
N ALA A 323 5.75 -27.72 0.00
CA ALA A 323 6.47 -27.70 1.28
C ALA A 323 5.83 -28.62 2.34
N LEU A 324 4.51 -28.57 2.51
CA LEU A 324 3.77 -29.39 3.48
C LEU A 324 3.75 -30.90 3.18
N LYS A 325 4.10 -31.32 1.95
CA LYS A 325 4.09 -32.73 1.52
C LYS A 325 5.49 -33.29 1.32
N THR A 326 6.40 -32.48 0.80
CA THR A 326 7.78 -32.82 0.44
C THR A 326 8.66 -31.56 0.61
N PRO A 327 9.05 -31.19 1.84
CA PRO A 327 9.80 -29.95 2.10
C PRO A 327 11.24 -29.98 1.57
N GLY A 328 11.80 -31.17 1.33
CA GLY A 328 13.22 -31.35 1.05
C GLY A 328 14.06 -31.22 2.31
N ASP A 329 15.32 -30.82 2.15
CA ASP A 329 16.22 -30.52 3.27
C ASP A 329 16.07 -29.04 3.70
N PRO A 330 15.65 -28.75 4.96
CA PRO A 330 15.70 -27.39 5.50
C PRO A 330 17.14 -26.90 5.72
N GLY A 331 18.11 -27.81 5.83
CA GLY A 331 19.54 -27.54 6.01
C GLY A 331 19.89 -26.83 7.33
N PRO A 332 21.08 -26.18 7.40
CA PRO A 332 21.55 -25.51 8.63
C PRO A 332 20.60 -24.42 9.13
N ALA A 333 20.39 -24.40 10.45
CA ALA A 333 19.42 -23.54 11.14
C ALA A 333 19.88 -22.08 11.33
N ASP A 334 21.18 -21.84 11.20
CA ASP A 334 21.93 -20.60 11.44
C ASP A 334 22.30 -19.85 10.16
N VAL A 335 21.95 -20.38 8.98
CA VAL A 335 22.29 -19.79 7.67
C VAL A 335 21.05 -19.21 7.00
N TYR A 336 20.96 -17.88 6.94
CA TYR A 336 19.91 -17.17 6.19
C TYR A 336 19.96 -17.56 4.69
N PRO A 337 18.85 -17.99 4.08
CA PRO A 337 18.85 -18.52 2.71
C PRO A 337 19.17 -17.52 1.59
N LEU A 338 18.87 -16.24 1.79
CA LEU A 338 19.04 -15.20 0.77
C LEU A 338 20.45 -14.56 0.87
N PRO A 339 21.04 -14.13 -0.26
CA PRO A 339 22.45 -13.69 -0.31
C PRO A 339 22.66 -12.24 0.16
N ASP A 340 21.58 -11.46 0.22
CA ASP A 340 21.51 -10.06 0.62
C ASP A 340 22.10 -9.80 2.02
N LEU A 341 21.71 -10.58 3.03
CA LEU A 341 22.12 -10.38 4.42
C LEU A 341 23.62 -10.70 4.61
N ALA A 342 24.13 -11.69 3.87
CA ALA A 342 25.56 -12.03 3.86
C ALA A 342 26.39 -11.01 3.06
N ALA A 343 25.84 -10.45 1.97
CA ALA A 343 26.47 -9.37 1.22
C ALA A 343 26.55 -8.09 2.06
N ALA A 344 25.49 -7.73 2.79
CA ALA A 344 25.46 -6.57 3.68
C ALA A 344 26.38 -6.69 4.90
N ALA A 345 26.60 -7.91 5.41
CA ALA A 345 27.56 -8.19 6.48
C ALA A 345 29.03 -8.20 6.01
N SER A 346 29.29 -8.25 4.70
CA SER A 346 30.64 -8.26 4.15
C SER A 346 31.21 -6.83 4.08
N PRO A 347 32.44 -6.57 4.59
CA PRO A 347 33.03 -5.24 4.51
C PRO A 347 33.33 -4.87 3.06
N SER A 348 32.45 -4.05 2.47
CA SER A 348 32.56 -3.63 1.07
C SER A 348 33.89 -2.91 0.81
N ALA A 349 34.73 -3.51 -0.02
CA ALA A 349 35.99 -2.92 -0.43
C ALA A 349 35.70 -1.62 -1.20
N SER A 350 36.26 -0.49 -0.73
CA SER A 350 35.98 0.83 -1.29
C SER A 350 36.24 0.85 -2.80
N PRO A 351 35.29 1.33 -3.63
CA PRO A 351 35.52 1.57 -5.06
C PRO A 351 36.66 2.58 -5.23
N SER A 352 37.87 2.08 -5.48
CA SER A 352 39.04 2.91 -5.70
C SER A 352 38.89 3.70 -6.99
N ALA A 353 39.40 4.93 -6.99
CA ALA A 353 39.00 5.93 -7.96
C ALA A 353 39.53 5.70 -9.39
N LYS A 354 38.77 6.22 -10.35
CA LYS A 354 39.10 6.50 -11.76
C LYS A 354 39.20 5.30 -12.72
N SER A 355 38.37 5.37 -13.76
CA SER A 355 38.79 5.10 -15.14
C SER A 355 38.57 6.39 -15.96
N PRO A 356 39.41 6.73 -16.96
CA PRO A 356 39.43 8.09 -17.53
C PRO A 356 38.39 8.31 -18.64
N ALA A 357 38.02 9.58 -18.85
CA ALA A 357 37.22 10.00 -20.00
C ALA A 357 38.02 9.87 -21.32
N PRO A 358 37.40 9.47 -22.44
CA PRO A 358 38.03 9.52 -23.75
C PRO A 358 38.36 10.96 -24.16
N LYS A 359 39.58 11.20 -24.63
CA LYS A 359 39.90 12.40 -25.41
C LYS A 359 39.35 12.23 -26.83
N GLY A 360 38.90 13.33 -27.43
CA GLY A 360 38.58 13.37 -28.86
C GLY A 360 39.76 13.87 -29.69
N GLU A 361 39.87 13.34 -30.92
CA GLU A 361 40.50 13.97 -32.07
C GLU A 361 39.42 13.94 -33.18
N SER A 362 38.93 15.01 -33.80
CA SER A 362 39.49 16.28 -34.29
C SER A 362 39.82 16.21 -35.79
N GLY A 363 39.11 17.05 -36.57
CA GLY A 363 39.30 17.28 -38.01
C GLY A 363 38.06 16.95 -38.84
N SER A 364 37.56 17.81 -39.74
CA SER A 364 37.90 19.21 -40.02
C SER A 364 36.69 19.97 -40.61
N THR A 365 36.65 21.28 -40.43
CA THR A 365 35.72 22.25 -41.04
C THR A 365 36.12 22.61 -42.49
N PRO A 366 35.34 23.42 -43.26
CA PRO A 366 34.02 24.05 -43.00
C PRO A 366 32.92 23.45 -43.92
N ASP A 367 31.81 24.06 -44.38
CA ASP A 367 31.18 25.41 -44.38
C ASP A 367 29.65 25.22 -44.68
N SER A 368 28.71 26.18 -44.78
CA SER A 368 28.65 27.67 -44.65
C SER A 368 27.18 28.14 -44.45
N ASP A 369 26.99 29.40 -44.04
CA ASP A 369 25.93 30.34 -44.44
C ASP A 369 24.39 30.08 -44.31
N THR A 370 23.76 30.95 -43.49
CA THR A 370 22.70 31.90 -43.92
C THR A 370 21.21 31.46 -44.06
N SER A 371 20.48 31.66 -42.94
CA SER A 371 19.25 32.51 -42.85
C SER A 371 17.85 31.98 -43.26
N ALA A 372 16.86 32.84 -42.95
CA ALA A 372 15.46 32.95 -43.37
C ALA A 372 14.39 32.06 -42.70
N ALA A 373 13.48 32.74 -41.96
CA ALA A 373 12.17 32.23 -41.58
C ALA A 373 11.08 32.73 -42.55
N ALA A 374 10.02 31.94 -42.75
CA ALA A 374 8.68 32.44 -43.07
C ALA A 374 7.61 31.32 -42.94
N ALA A 375 6.37 31.75 -42.72
CA ALA A 375 5.13 30.97 -42.84
C ALA A 375 4.05 31.94 -43.42
N PRO A 376 2.78 31.55 -43.63
CA PRO A 376 2.16 30.23 -43.81
C PRO A 376 1.44 30.13 -45.18
N SER A 377 0.54 29.17 -45.37
CA SER A 377 -0.46 29.15 -46.47
C SER A 377 -1.73 28.42 -46.03
N ALA A 378 -2.89 28.71 -46.64
CA ALA A 378 -4.21 28.43 -46.08
C ALA A 378 -5.15 27.62 -47.00
N GLU A 379 -6.12 26.96 -46.35
CA GLU A 379 -7.51 26.66 -46.77
C GLU A 379 -7.83 26.02 -48.13
N LYS A 380 -8.73 25.01 -48.08
CA LYS A 380 -9.97 25.04 -48.87
C LYS A 380 -11.07 24.15 -48.28
N GLU A 381 -12.33 24.52 -48.55
CA GLU A 381 -13.55 23.93 -48.02
C GLU A 381 -14.12 22.79 -48.91
N GLY A 382 -15.13 22.08 -48.37
CA GLY A 382 -16.06 21.23 -49.11
C GLY A 382 -17.38 21.11 -48.34
N ASP A 383 -18.50 21.48 -48.97
CA ASP A 383 -19.82 21.70 -48.37
C ASP A 383 -20.80 20.50 -48.57
N GLY A 384 -21.91 20.45 -47.80
CA GLY A 384 -22.94 19.40 -47.90
C GLY A 384 -24.08 19.43 -46.86
N ASP A 385 -25.11 20.26 -47.10
CA ASP A 385 -26.45 20.23 -46.46
C ASP A 385 -27.24 18.94 -46.90
N THR A 386 -28.37 18.44 -46.34
CA THR A 386 -29.61 19.11 -45.87
C THR A 386 -30.48 18.29 -44.88
N THR A 387 -30.90 18.97 -43.80
CA THR A 387 -32.16 18.96 -42.99
C THR A 387 -33.20 17.78 -42.99
N LEU A 388 -33.81 17.61 -41.79
CA LEU A 388 -35.27 17.40 -41.46
C LEU A 388 -35.70 16.11 -40.70
N TRP A 389 -36.93 16.14 -40.14
CA TRP A 389 -37.34 15.51 -38.86
C TRP A 389 -38.42 14.41 -38.99
N ILE A 390 -38.51 13.54 -37.96
CA ILE A 390 -39.74 13.34 -37.12
C ILE A 390 -39.39 12.49 -35.87
N ALA A 391 -40.13 12.68 -34.76
CA ALA A 391 -39.96 11.93 -33.51
C ALA A 391 -41.32 11.71 -32.79
N LEU A 392 -41.38 10.73 -31.87
CA LEU A 392 -42.30 10.52 -30.71
C LEU A 392 -42.12 9.04 -30.26
N SER A 393 -42.34 8.60 -29.01
CA SER A 393 -42.97 9.17 -27.79
C SER A 393 -42.20 8.66 -26.53
N ALA A 394 -41.86 9.46 -25.51
CA ALA A 394 -42.64 10.20 -24.49
C ALA A 394 -42.82 9.43 -23.14
N GLY A 395 -42.27 9.97 -22.03
CA GLY A 395 -42.50 9.43 -20.67
C GLY A 395 -41.71 10.09 -19.50
N ALA A 396 -42.43 10.67 -18.53
CA ALA A 396 -42.05 10.89 -17.12
C ALA A 396 -40.86 11.81 -16.71
N VAL A 397 -41.07 13.10 -16.96
CA VAL A 397 -40.71 14.30 -16.16
C VAL A 397 -40.35 14.14 -14.63
N VAL A 398 -39.19 14.74 -14.25
CA VAL A 398 -38.81 15.44 -12.97
C VAL A 398 -38.72 14.71 -11.61
N VAL A 399 -37.48 14.70 -11.05
CA VAL A 399 -37.02 15.30 -9.76
C VAL A 399 -35.49 15.56 -9.92
N LEU A 400 -35.01 16.74 -10.35
CA LEU A 400 -34.54 17.90 -9.53
C LEU A 400 -33.78 17.53 -8.23
N GLY A 401 -32.52 17.92 -7.98
CA GLY A 401 -31.54 18.67 -8.77
C GLY A 401 -30.34 19.08 -7.88
N GLY A 402 -29.12 19.15 -8.42
CA GLY A 402 -27.94 19.52 -7.59
C GLY A 402 -26.58 19.66 -8.28
N GLY A 403 -26.31 18.93 -9.37
CA GLY A 403 -24.95 18.90 -9.96
C GLY A 403 -24.47 20.19 -10.64
N ALA A 404 -25.37 21.11 -11.04
CA ALA A 404 -25.05 22.18 -11.99
C ALA A 404 -24.28 23.39 -11.41
N VAL A 405 -24.22 23.57 -10.09
CA VAL A 405 -23.62 24.77 -9.47
C VAL A 405 -22.14 24.56 -9.13
N ALA A 406 -21.72 23.32 -8.82
CA ALA A 406 -20.36 23.03 -8.36
C ALA A 406 -19.29 23.26 -9.45
N PHE A 407 -19.60 22.95 -10.72
CA PHE A 407 -18.60 22.91 -11.79
C PHE A 407 -18.10 24.30 -12.24
N VAL A 408 -18.91 25.36 -12.09
CA VAL A 408 -18.56 26.71 -12.55
C VAL A 408 -17.73 27.50 -11.52
N LEU A 409 -17.84 27.17 -10.23
CA LEU A 409 -17.08 27.83 -9.16
C LEU A 409 -15.62 27.32 -9.05
N ALA A 410 -15.33 26.13 -9.57
CA ALA A 410 -14.00 25.50 -9.46
C ALA A 410 -12.88 26.24 -10.22
N ARG A 411 -13.19 26.99 -11.29
CA ARG A 411 -12.17 27.56 -12.21
C ARG A 411 -11.82 29.04 -11.96
N ARG A 412 -12.06 29.55 -10.74
CA ARG A 412 -11.56 30.88 -10.29
C ARG A 412 -10.91 30.85 -8.90
N ARG A 413 -10.05 29.86 -8.64
CA ARG A 413 -8.91 30.07 -7.74
C ARG A 413 -8.01 31.16 -8.35
N ARG A 414 -8.24 32.42 -7.96
CA ARG A 414 -7.22 33.47 -8.10
C ARG A 414 -6.00 32.99 -7.32
N SER A 415 -4.81 33.00 -7.91
CA SER A 415 -3.57 32.81 -7.16
C SER A 415 -3.57 33.79 -5.99
N ALA A 416 -3.42 33.30 -4.77
CA ALA A 416 -3.31 34.17 -3.62
C ALA A 416 -2.09 35.10 -3.81
N PRO A 417 -2.18 36.40 -3.50
CA PRO A 417 -1.02 37.26 -3.56
C PRO A 417 0.02 36.73 -2.59
N LYS A 418 1.26 36.54 -3.07
CA LYS A 418 2.39 36.04 -2.29
C LYS A 418 2.49 36.81 -0.96
N PRO A 419 2.52 36.13 0.20
CA PRO A 419 2.52 36.80 1.50
C PRO A 419 3.75 37.70 1.64
N SER A 420 3.56 38.91 2.18
CA SER A 420 4.68 39.80 2.49
C SER A 420 5.55 39.18 3.60
N ARG A 421 6.82 39.58 3.65
CA ARG A 421 7.80 39.12 4.65
C ARG A 421 7.28 39.21 6.08
N GLU A 422 6.52 40.26 6.39
CA GLU A 422 5.91 40.50 7.70
C GLU A 422 4.77 39.51 8.01
N HIS A 423 3.85 39.30 7.06
CA HIS A 423 2.78 38.29 7.22
C HIS A 423 3.35 36.87 7.34
N ALA A 424 4.40 36.56 6.57
CA ALA A 424 5.08 35.26 6.65
C ALA A 424 5.81 35.08 7.99
N ALA A 425 6.51 36.11 8.49
CA ALA A 425 7.13 36.08 9.82
C ALA A 425 6.10 35.95 10.95
N ALA A 426 4.94 36.61 10.83
CA ALA A 426 3.83 36.48 11.77
C ALA A 426 3.24 35.05 11.77
N ALA A 427 3.03 34.45 10.59
CA ALA A 427 2.56 33.08 10.46
C ALA A 427 3.55 32.06 11.06
N ALA A 428 4.85 32.22 10.82
CA ALA A 428 5.90 31.43 11.48
C ALA A 428 5.88 31.61 13.00
N THR A 429 5.73 32.84 13.50
CA THR A 429 5.68 33.14 14.94
C THR A 429 4.47 32.48 15.60
N GLN A 430 3.30 32.52 14.95
CA GLN A 430 2.10 31.84 15.42
C GLN A 430 2.32 30.32 15.49
N TYR A 431 2.73 29.70 14.38
CA TYR A 431 2.98 28.25 14.33
C TYR A 431 4.00 27.78 15.37
N LEU A 432 5.10 28.51 15.56
CA LEU A 432 6.12 28.16 16.58
C LEU A 432 5.54 28.16 17.99
N ASN A 433 4.69 29.13 18.32
CA ASN A 433 4.14 29.31 19.66
C ASN A 433 2.82 28.53 19.90
N THR A 434 2.15 27.99 18.87
CA THR A 434 0.89 27.23 19.02
C THR A 434 0.89 25.82 18.43
N VAL A 435 1.97 25.40 17.75
CA VAL A 435 2.06 24.06 17.13
C VAL A 435 3.39 23.40 17.47
N ALA A 436 4.54 23.98 17.09
CA ALA A 436 5.83 23.31 17.25
C ALA A 436 6.38 23.34 18.68
N TYR A 437 6.13 24.41 19.45
CA TYR A 437 6.61 24.56 20.83
C TYR A 437 5.54 25.17 21.76
N PRO A 438 4.35 24.56 21.89
CA PRO A 438 3.25 25.09 22.71
C PRO A 438 3.65 25.29 24.18
N ASP A 439 4.42 24.35 24.76
CA ASP A 439 4.94 24.44 26.14
C ASP A 439 5.96 25.57 26.34
N ARG A 440 6.37 26.24 25.26
CA ARG A 440 7.33 27.35 25.25
C ARG A 440 6.72 28.63 24.64
N ALA A 441 5.40 28.70 24.49
CA ALA A 441 4.68 29.84 23.95
C ALA A 441 5.09 31.17 24.62
N GLY A 442 5.32 32.20 23.80
CA GLY A 442 5.84 33.50 24.24
C GLY A 442 7.37 33.55 24.45
N THR A 443 8.08 32.41 24.40
CA THR A 443 9.55 32.38 24.48
C THR A 443 10.23 32.16 23.13
N VAL A 444 9.47 31.84 22.06
CA VAL A 444 10.02 31.61 20.71
C VAL A 444 9.78 32.82 19.82
N THR A 445 10.86 33.40 19.28
CA THR A 445 10.83 34.64 18.49
C THR A 445 11.41 34.39 17.09
N VAL A 446 10.60 34.57 16.05
CA VAL A 446 11.09 34.63 14.66
C VAL A 446 11.89 35.92 14.47
N LEU A 447 12.99 35.87 13.73
CA LEU A 447 13.82 37.01 13.39
C LEU A 447 13.46 37.50 11.97
N PRO A 448 12.53 38.47 11.77
CA PRO A 448 11.98 38.74 10.44
C PRO A 448 13.03 39.27 9.45
N ALA A 449 14.07 39.93 9.98
CA ALA A 449 15.22 40.42 9.22
C ALA A 449 16.05 39.29 8.54
N THR A 450 15.93 38.04 8.99
CA THR A 450 16.58 36.86 8.38
C THR A 450 15.77 36.24 7.24
N GLY A 451 14.51 36.68 7.06
CA GLY A 451 13.58 36.13 6.07
C GLY A 451 14.14 36.14 4.65
N THR A 452 14.49 34.96 4.14
CA THR A 452 15.02 34.75 2.78
C THR A 452 13.93 34.17 1.89
N ASP A 453 13.89 34.61 0.64
CA ASP A 453 12.78 34.40 -0.28
C ASP A 453 13.16 33.39 -1.38
N TYR A 454 12.46 32.25 -1.45
CA TYR A 454 12.67 31.20 -2.45
C TYR A 454 11.39 30.98 -3.25
N ALA A 455 11.48 30.38 -4.44
CA ALA A 455 10.30 30.11 -5.28
C ALA A 455 9.15 29.40 -4.52
N TYR A 456 9.46 28.41 -3.68
CA TYR A 456 8.49 27.69 -2.86
C TYR A 456 7.90 28.50 -1.68
N GLY A 457 8.70 29.34 -1.02
CA GLY A 457 8.30 30.01 0.23
C GLY A 457 9.38 30.89 0.85
N TRP A 458 9.03 31.55 1.94
CA TRP A 458 10.00 32.24 2.81
C TRP A 458 10.69 31.25 3.75
N THR A 459 11.92 31.54 4.16
CA THR A 459 12.61 30.87 5.28
C THR A 459 13.07 31.89 6.30
N PHE A 460 12.81 31.67 7.59
CA PHE A 460 13.26 32.54 8.67
C PHE A 460 14.10 31.74 9.68
N GLN A 461 15.10 32.38 10.26
CA GLN A 461 15.67 31.93 11.54
C GLN A 461 14.73 32.35 12.68
N PHE A 462 14.70 31.53 13.74
CA PHE A 462 14.07 31.88 15.00
C PHE A 462 15.02 31.56 16.15
N ASP A 463 14.82 32.24 17.28
CA ASP A 463 15.59 32.05 18.50
C ASP A 463 14.64 31.90 19.70
N PHE A 464 15.16 31.33 20.79
CA PHE A 464 14.47 31.28 22.07
C PHE A 464 14.99 32.42 22.95
N ALA A 465 14.11 33.06 23.72
CA ALA A 465 14.48 34.14 24.64
C ALA A 465 15.66 33.71 25.54
N GLN A 466 16.77 34.46 25.45
CA GLN A 466 18.09 33.96 25.81
C GLN A 466 18.24 33.49 27.26
N HIS A 467 19.06 32.47 27.44
CA HIS A 467 19.94 32.40 28.61
C HIS A 467 20.98 33.52 28.45
N ALA A 468 20.67 34.72 28.95
CA ALA A 468 21.25 35.98 28.49
C ALA A 468 22.70 36.26 28.92
N GLN A 469 23.67 35.57 28.28
CA GLN A 469 25.09 35.96 28.23
C GLN A 469 25.91 35.15 27.20
N SER A 470 26.12 35.72 26.01
CA SER A 470 27.35 35.52 25.24
C SER A 470 27.50 36.65 24.20
N THR A 471 28.59 37.40 24.26
CA THR A 471 28.96 38.43 23.27
C THR A 471 30.11 37.98 22.38
N ALA A 472 30.26 36.67 22.18
CA ALA A 472 31.28 36.06 21.33
C ALA A 472 30.68 35.49 20.03
N PRO A 473 31.27 35.75 18.85
CA PRO A 473 30.82 35.17 17.58
C PRO A 473 31.25 33.70 17.47
N THR A 474 30.47 32.79 18.08
CA THR A 474 30.69 31.34 18.00
C THR A 474 30.30 30.81 16.62
N ASN A 475 31.28 30.61 15.75
CA ASN A 475 31.13 30.09 14.39
C ASN A 475 30.83 28.57 14.34
N THR A 476 29.77 28.13 15.04
CA THR A 476 29.32 26.73 15.10
C THR A 476 27.83 26.63 15.48
N SER A 477 26.92 26.60 14.51
CA SER A 477 25.56 26.06 14.70
C SER A 477 24.85 25.81 13.36
N SER A 478 24.03 24.75 13.31
CA SER A 478 22.91 24.71 12.35
C SER A 478 21.83 25.66 12.88
N PRO A 479 21.43 26.71 12.13
CA PRO A 479 20.43 27.64 12.63
C PRO A 479 19.06 26.96 12.68
N TYR A 480 18.27 27.27 13.72
CA TYR A 480 16.86 26.90 13.78
C TYR A 480 16.09 27.68 12.70
N VAL A 481 15.76 27.00 11.60
CA VAL A 481 15.10 27.61 10.42
C VAL A 481 13.71 27.03 10.23
N ILE A 482 12.73 27.93 10.04
CA ILE A 482 11.34 27.61 9.72
C ILE A 482 10.99 28.10 8.32
N VAL A 483 10.24 27.29 7.58
CA VAL A 483 9.77 27.54 6.21
C VAL A 483 8.30 27.97 6.23
N VAL A 484 7.94 28.96 5.40
CA VAL A 484 6.57 29.48 5.24
C VAL A 484 6.19 29.49 3.75
N PRO A 485 5.43 28.49 3.27
CA PRO A 485 5.06 28.35 1.86
C PRO A 485 4.30 29.55 1.26
N HIS A 486 4.61 29.91 0.01
CA HIS A 486 3.85 30.94 -0.73
C HIS A 486 2.43 30.51 -1.10
N SER A 487 2.15 29.20 -1.08
CA SER A 487 0.83 28.62 -1.30
C SER A 487 -0.17 28.90 -0.16
N GLY A 488 0.29 29.41 0.99
CA GLY A 488 -0.52 29.51 2.20
C GLY A 488 -0.70 28.18 2.94
N ALA A 489 0.05 27.13 2.57
CA ALA A 489 0.22 25.96 3.42
C ALA A 489 0.93 26.35 4.72
N THR A 490 0.67 25.60 5.79
CA THR A 490 1.14 25.92 7.15
C THR A 490 2.68 25.81 7.25
N PRO A 491 3.35 26.56 8.15
CA PRO A 491 4.79 26.50 8.33
C PRO A 491 5.31 25.15 8.82
N HIS A 492 6.59 24.86 8.60
CA HIS A 492 7.25 23.59 8.95
C HIS A 492 8.78 23.78 8.98
N PHE A 493 9.51 22.74 9.40
CA PHE A 493 10.98 22.72 9.41
C PHE A 493 11.54 21.98 8.20
N PRO A 494 12.69 22.41 7.62
CA PRO A 494 13.38 21.65 6.59
C PRO A 494 14.07 20.40 7.22
N PRO A 495 14.26 19.30 6.48
CA PRO A 495 14.91 18.10 7.02
C PRO A 495 16.35 18.39 7.47
N ALA A 496 16.71 18.00 8.70
CA ALA A 496 17.99 18.36 9.32
C ALA A 496 19.26 17.85 8.60
N HIS A 497 19.12 16.91 7.67
CA HIS A 497 20.18 16.36 6.83
C HIS A 497 20.30 17.02 5.44
N LEU A 498 19.37 17.92 5.08
CA LEU A 498 19.32 18.62 3.79
C LEU A 498 19.64 20.11 3.97
N PRO A 499 20.57 20.69 3.17
CA PRO A 499 20.76 22.14 3.14
C PRO A 499 19.44 22.83 2.77
N THR A 500 19.01 23.83 3.56
CA THR A 500 17.69 24.47 3.37
C THR A 500 17.48 24.98 1.94
N ALA A 501 18.51 25.56 1.30
CA ALA A 501 18.41 26.02 -0.09
C ALA A 501 18.15 24.90 -1.11
N GLN A 502 18.66 23.69 -0.86
CA GLN A 502 18.40 22.51 -1.68
C GLN A 502 16.97 21.99 -1.47
N TYR A 503 16.51 21.92 -0.22
CA TYR A 503 15.13 21.58 0.12
C TYR A 503 14.13 22.54 -0.55
N MET A 504 14.35 23.85 -0.43
CA MET A 504 13.50 24.88 -1.05
C MET A 504 13.50 24.84 -2.58
N ALA A 505 14.55 24.30 -3.21
CA ALA A 505 14.62 24.07 -4.65
C ALA A 505 13.80 22.83 -5.07
N MET A 506 13.92 21.73 -4.34
CA MET A 506 13.13 20.50 -4.58
C MET A 506 11.63 20.76 -4.46
N CYS A 507 11.20 21.44 -3.38
CA CYS A 507 9.79 21.82 -3.19
C CYS A 507 9.28 22.86 -4.22
N ALA A 508 10.19 23.58 -4.90
CA ALA A 508 9.83 24.49 -5.99
C ALA A 508 9.74 23.79 -7.37
N ALA A 509 10.43 22.67 -7.56
CA ALA A 509 10.38 21.88 -8.79
C ALA A 509 9.08 21.08 -8.93
N GLY A 510 8.46 20.71 -7.80
CA GLY A 510 7.29 19.83 -7.73
C GLY A 510 7.63 18.39 -7.30
N ASP A 511 8.92 18.03 -7.31
CA ASP A 511 9.46 16.72 -6.91
C ASP A 511 9.39 16.46 -5.39
N GLY A 512 8.69 17.31 -4.66
CA GLY A 512 8.47 17.20 -3.22
C GLY A 512 7.26 18.03 -2.80
N ALA A 513 6.12 17.36 -2.65
CA ALA A 513 5.07 17.87 -1.77
C ALA A 513 5.62 18.01 -0.33
N VAL A 514 4.94 18.79 0.49
CA VAL A 514 5.47 19.16 1.81
C VAL A 514 4.50 18.72 2.91
N PRO A 515 4.95 17.85 3.85
CA PRO A 515 4.14 17.48 4.99
C PRO A 515 4.09 18.64 5.97
N GLN A 516 2.97 18.74 6.67
CA GLN A 516 2.91 19.56 7.88
C GLN A 516 3.56 18.79 9.00
N VAL A 517 4.68 19.29 9.52
CA VAL A 517 5.19 18.85 10.81
C VAL A 517 4.22 19.34 11.88
N ARG A 518 3.69 18.41 12.66
CA ARG A 518 3.32 18.63 14.05
C ARG A 518 4.31 17.85 14.91
#